data_AF-A0A534SBV3-F1
#
_entry.id   AF-A0A534SBV3-F1
#
_cell.length_a   1.000
_cell.length_b   1.000
_cell.length_c   1.000
_cell.angle_alpha   90.00
_cell.angle_beta   90.00
_cell.angle_gamma   90.00
#
_symmetry.space_group_name_H-M   'P 1'
#
loop_
_entity.id
_entity.type
_entity.pdbx_description
1 polymer ?
#
loop_
_entity_poly.entity_id
_entity_poly.type
_entity_poly.pdbx_seq_one_letter_code
_entity_poly.pdbx_strand_id
1 'polypeptide(L)'
;MWLLDVNLPTGLLALLRSYSITCDTTANRGWRDLTNGLLAETAFAAGFHVMTPDRLFGESASRALRGLPEFAVVVVTLPQARAATYLSEFRATRSK
;
A
#
# COMPACT_ATOMS: atom_id res chain seq x y z
N MET A 1 8.96 3.94 -4.96
CA MET A 1 8.75 4.12 -3.49
C MET A 1 7.41 3.48 -3.11
N TRP A 2 7.15 3.05 -1.87
CA TRP A 2 5.85 2.47 -1.50
C TRP A 2 4.91 3.48 -0.83
N LEU A 3 3.66 3.50 -1.25
CA LEU A 3 2.59 4.28 -0.65
C LEU A 3 1.59 3.33 0.02
N LEU A 4 1.43 3.47 1.32
CA LEU A 4 0.49 2.66 2.09
C LEU A 4 -0.87 3.37 2.09
N ASP A 5 -1.89 2.61 1.70
CA ASP A 5 -3.28 3.01 1.83
C ASP A 5 -3.63 3.36 3.29
N VAL A 6 -4.62 4.23 3.49
CA VAL A 6 -5.04 4.69 4.81
C VAL A 6 -5.58 3.55 5.68
N ASN A 7 -6.08 2.50 5.03
CA ASN A 7 -6.65 1.34 5.70
C ASN A 7 -5.58 0.32 6.13
N LEU A 8 -4.29 0.53 5.80
CA LEU A 8 -3.21 -0.29 6.34
C LEU A 8 -2.82 0.15 7.75
N PRO A 9 -2.49 -0.80 8.64
CA PRO A 9 -2.01 -0.47 9.97
C PRO A 9 -0.74 0.37 9.91
N THR A 10 -0.70 1.48 10.65
CA THR A 10 0.48 2.36 10.73
C THR A 10 1.73 1.67 11.26
N GLY A 11 1.57 0.59 12.05
CA GLY A 11 2.69 -0.27 12.49
C GLY A 11 3.46 -0.91 11.33
N LEU A 12 2.81 -1.12 10.18
CA LEU A 12 3.46 -1.63 8.97
C LEU A 12 4.46 -0.63 8.41
N LEU A 13 4.19 0.67 8.50
CA LEU A 13 5.10 1.73 8.06
C LEU A 13 6.43 1.65 8.83
N ALA A 14 6.36 1.52 10.16
CA ALA A 14 7.54 1.39 11.01
C ALA A 14 8.33 0.12 10.67
N LEU A 15 7.64 -1.00 10.42
CA LEU A 15 8.27 -2.25 10.04
C LEU A 15 9.00 -2.15 8.69
N LEU A 16 8.35 -1.60 7.66
CA LEU A 16 8.95 -1.43 6.33
C LEU A 16 10.19 -0.53 6.40
N ARG A 17 10.14 0.57 7.15
CA ARG A 17 11.29 1.45 7.38
C ARG A 17 12.43 0.73 8.10
N SER A 18 12.14 -0.16 9.05
CA SER A 18 13.16 -0.98 9.71
C SER A 18 13.89 -1.92 8.74
N TYR A 19 13.27 -2.23 7.60
CA TYR A 19 13.88 -3.00 6.51
C TYR A 19 14.52 -2.12 5.44
N SER A 20 14.72 -0.83 5.71
CA SER A 20 15.23 0.15 4.75
C SER A 20 14.36 0.28 3.49
N ILE A 21 13.07 -0.04 3.59
CA ILE A 21 12.12 0.14 2.49
C ILE A 21 11.55 1.56 2.58
N THR A 22 11.80 2.36 1.55
CA THR A 22 11.29 3.74 1.48
C THR A 22 9.78 3.73 1.27
N CYS A 23 9.05 4.26 2.25
CA CYS A 23 7.60 4.26 2.26
C CYS A 23 6.98 5.46 2.98
N ASP A 24 5.76 5.79 2.55
CA ASP A 24 4.91 6.84 3.09
C ASP A 24 3.45 6.40 3.11
N THR A 25 2.54 7.22 3.66
CA THR A 25 1.11 6.92 3.73
C THR A 25 0.29 7.92 2.92
N THR A 26 -0.86 7.49 2.39
CA THR A 26 -1.84 8.41 1.78
C THR A 26 -2.26 9.51 2.76
N ALA A 27 -2.35 9.15 4.05
CA ALA A 27 -2.58 10.04 5.17
C ALA A 27 -1.57 11.21 5.26
N ASN A 28 -0.27 10.92 5.24
CA ASN A 28 0.78 11.94 5.33
C ASN A 28 0.81 12.84 4.09
N ARG A 29 0.39 12.30 2.94
CA ARG A 29 0.35 13.02 1.67
C ARG A 29 -0.91 13.87 1.49
N GLY A 30 -1.89 13.76 2.39
CA GLY A 30 -3.19 14.43 2.25
C GLY A 30 -4.07 13.80 1.16
N TRP A 31 -3.84 12.53 0.82
CA TRP A 31 -4.51 11.81 -0.27
C TRP A 31 -5.54 10.78 0.23
N ARG A 32 -6.05 10.96 1.46
CA ARG A 32 -6.99 10.01 2.09
C ARG A 32 -8.29 9.86 1.31
N ASP A 33 -8.72 10.95 0.67
CA ASP A 33 -10.04 11.04 0.04
C ASP A 33 -9.97 10.86 -1.50
N LEU A 34 -8.80 10.49 -2.04
CA LEU A 34 -8.67 10.19 -3.46
C LEU A 34 -9.39 8.89 -3.79
N THR A 35 -10.08 8.87 -4.93
CA THR A 35 -10.61 7.63 -5.50
C THR A 35 -9.45 6.73 -5.94
N ASN A 36 -9.66 5.40 -6.00
CA ASN A 36 -8.61 4.45 -6.36
C ASN A 36 -7.92 4.77 -7.71
N GLY A 37 -8.69 5.21 -8.71
CA GLY A 37 -8.14 5.64 -10.00
C GLY A 37 -7.24 6.87 -9.88
N LEU A 38 -7.72 7.93 -9.21
CA LEU A 38 -6.96 9.15 -9.03
C LEU A 38 -5.75 8.95 -8.10
N LEU A 39 -5.88 8.08 -7.10
CA LEU A 39 -4.78 7.65 -6.25
C LEU A 39 -3.70 6.93 -7.05
N ALA A 40 -4.07 6.03 -7.97
CA ALA A 40 -3.12 5.35 -8.84
C ALA A 40 -2.34 6.33 -9.72
N GLU A 41 -3.04 7.27 -10.38
CA GLU A 41 -2.42 8.30 -11.21
C GLU A 41 -1.49 9.22 -10.41
N THR A 42 -1.97 9.71 -9.26
CA THR A 42 -1.21 10.62 -8.39
C THR A 42 0.01 9.91 -7.80
N ALA A 43 -0.13 8.67 -7.36
CA ALA A 43 0.95 7.86 -6.84
C ALA A 43 2.01 7.59 -7.93
N PHE A 44 1.59 7.20 -9.14
CA PHE A 44 2.51 6.98 -10.26
C PHE A 44 3.28 8.26 -10.62
N ALA A 45 2.58 9.39 -10.76
CA ALA A 45 3.20 10.68 -11.05
C ALA A 45 4.23 11.12 -9.98
N ALA A 46 4.02 10.70 -8.72
CA ALA A 46 4.92 10.95 -7.61
C ALA A 46 5.99 9.86 -7.40
N GLY A 47 6.11 8.86 -8.29
CA GLY A 47 7.12 7.80 -8.21
C GLY A 47 6.83 6.72 -7.17
N PHE A 48 5.56 6.54 -6.81
CA PHE A 48 5.09 5.53 -5.89
C PHE A 48 4.50 4.31 -6.59
N HIS A 49 4.54 3.18 -5.89
CA HIS A 49 3.67 2.03 -6.07
C HIS A 49 2.75 1.94 -4.84
N VAL A 50 1.55 1.40 -5.00
CA VAL A 50 0.54 1.38 -3.93
C VAL A 50 0.47 0.02 -3.26
N MET A 51 0.35 0.04 -1.94
CA MET A 51 0.04 -1.13 -1.12
C MET A 51 -1.32 -0.90 -0.44
N THR A 52 -2.27 -1.79 -0.63
CA THR A 52 -3.67 -1.61 -0.17
C THR A 52 -4.29 -2.90 0.33
N PRO A 53 -5.19 -2.90 1.33
CA PRO A 53 -5.98 -4.07 1.67
C PRO A 53 -7.22 -4.23 0.78
N ASP A 54 -7.52 -3.22 -0.05
CA ASP A 54 -8.69 -3.23 -0.94
C ASP A 54 -8.49 -4.21 -2.11
N ARG A 55 -9.25 -5.29 -2.10
CA ARG A 55 -9.23 -6.32 -3.14
C ARG A 55 -9.85 -5.86 -4.45
N LEU A 56 -10.69 -4.84 -4.41
CA LEU A 56 -11.37 -4.27 -5.59
C LEU A 56 -10.62 -3.07 -6.18
N PHE A 57 -9.43 -2.75 -5.65
CA PHE A 57 -8.62 -1.64 -6.16
C PHE A 57 -8.33 -1.78 -7.65
N GLY A 58 -7.90 -2.97 -8.09
CA GLY A 58 -7.58 -3.22 -9.50
C GLY A 58 -8.78 -3.04 -10.44
N GLU A 59 -9.97 -3.43 -10.00
CA GLU A 59 -11.20 -3.31 -10.78
C GLU A 59 -11.65 -1.84 -10.87
N SER A 60 -11.71 -1.17 -9.72
CA SER A 60 -12.13 0.24 -9.61
C SER A 60 -11.15 1.21 -10.27
N ALA A 61 -9.85 0.89 -10.28
CA ALA A 61 -8.81 1.67 -10.96
C ALA A 61 -8.46 1.14 -12.37
N SER A 62 -9.18 0.15 -12.90
CA SER A 62 -8.82 -0.56 -14.15
C SER A 62 -8.60 0.34 -15.36
N ARG A 63 -9.31 1.47 -15.46
CA ARG A 63 -9.10 2.46 -16.51
C ARG A 63 -7.76 3.20 -16.34
N ALA A 64 -7.46 3.67 -15.13
CA ALA A 64 -6.21 4.35 -14.83
C ALA A 64 -5.02 3.40 -15.03
N LEU A 65 -5.09 2.19 -14.46
CA LEU A 65 -4.00 1.21 -14.50
C LEU A 65 -3.59 0.81 -15.93
N ARG A 66 -4.53 0.79 -16.89
CA ARG A 66 -4.21 0.53 -18.31
C ARG A 66 -3.23 1.55 -18.92
N GLY A 67 -3.22 2.78 -18.40
CA GLY A 67 -2.29 3.83 -18.84
C GLY A 67 -0.97 3.87 -18.07
N LEU A 68 -0.77 3.00 -17.07
CA LEU A 68 0.33 3.07 -16.12
C LEU A 68 1.16 1.76 -16.12
N PRO A 69 1.90 1.45 -17.21
CA PRO A 69 2.51 0.14 -17.43
C PRO A 69 3.60 -0.26 -16.41
N GLU A 70 4.26 0.72 -15.77
CA GLU A 70 5.29 0.48 -14.75
C GLU A 70 4.75 0.64 -13.32
N PHE A 71 3.46 0.99 -13.17
CA PHE A 71 2.84 1.13 -11.86
C PHE A 71 2.46 -0.23 -11.28
N ALA A 72 2.67 -0.38 -9.98
CA ALA A 72 2.41 -1.62 -9.29
C ALA A 72 1.42 -1.35 -8.15
N VAL A 73 0.43 -2.22 -8.03
CA VAL A 73 -0.51 -2.27 -6.92
C VAL A 73 -0.34 -3.62 -6.26
N VAL A 74 0.00 -3.61 -4.97
CA VAL A 74 0.12 -4.82 -4.16
C VAL A 74 -1.05 -4.86 -3.19
N VAL A 75 -1.92 -5.85 -3.37
CA VAL A 75 -3.01 -6.12 -2.45
C VAL A 75 -2.48 -6.95 -1.29
N VAL A 76 -2.56 -6.42 -0.08
CA VAL A 76 -2.05 -7.08 1.13
C VAL A 76 -3.21 -7.50 2.01
N THR A 77 -3.33 -8.80 2.25
CA THR A 77 -4.24 -9.33 3.28
C THR A 77 -3.45 -9.51 4.58
N LEU A 78 -3.74 -8.68 5.58
CA LEU A 78 -3.22 -8.86 6.94
C LEU A 78 -4.35 -9.43 7.82
N PRO A 79 -4.06 -10.45 8.66
CA PRO A 79 -5.02 -10.91 9.65
C PRO A 79 -5.43 -9.77 10.58
N GLN A 80 -6.74 -9.64 10.82
CA GLN A 80 -7.27 -8.69 11.79
C GLN A 80 -6.92 -9.20 13.19
N ALA A 81 -5.76 -8.79 13.67
CA ALA A 81 -5.22 -9.19 14.96
C ALA A 81 -4.58 -7.98 15.67
N ARG A 82 -4.32 -8.11 16.97
CA ARG A 82 -3.58 -7.08 17.71
C ARG A 82 -2.23 -6.85 17.04
N ALA A 83 -1.69 -5.63 17.11
CA ALA A 83 -0.49 -5.25 16.36
C ALA A 83 0.68 -6.22 16.49
N ALA A 84 0.92 -6.74 17.69
CA ALA A 84 1.95 -7.74 17.93
C ALA A 84 1.79 -9.01 17.06
N THR A 85 0.55 -9.45 16.81
CA THR A 85 0.23 -10.68 16.08
C THR A 85 0.47 -10.51 14.57
N TYR A 86 -0.13 -9.49 13.92
CA TYR A 86 0.07 -9.32 12.47
C TYR A 86 1.52 -8.97 12.12
N LEU A 87 2.23 -8.23 13.01
CA LEU A 87 3.65 -7.94 12.81
C LEU A 87 4.51 -9.21 12.91
N SER A 88 4.16 -10.15 13.78
CA SER A 88 4.84 -11.44 13.90
C SER A 88 4.61 -12.32 12.67
N GLU A 89 3.38 -12.39 12.17
CA GLU A 89 3.05 -13.19 10.99
C GLU A 89 3.74 -12.65 9.73
N PHE A 90 3.78 -11.32 9.55
CA PHE A 90 4.49 -10.69 8.44
C PHE A 90 6.01 -10.95 8.48
N ARG A 91 6.61 -11.05 9.68
CA ARG A 91 8.02 -11.45 9.81
C ARG A 91 8.24 -12.89 9.38
N ALA A 92 7.30 -13.79 9.70
CA ALA A 92 7.43 -15.22 9.43
C ALA A 92 7.34 -15.58 7.94
N THR A 93 6.61 -14.80 7.13
CA THR A 93 6.50 -15.02 5.67
C THR A 93 7.78 -14.71 4.89
N ARG A 94 8.81 -14.13 5.54
CA ARG A 94 10.10 -13.78 4.91
C ARG A 94 11.17 -14.88 4.99
N SER A 95 10.91 -15.95 5.75
CA SER A 95 11.85 -17.07 5.96
C SER A 95 11.57 -18.29 5.07
N LYS A 96 10.90 -18.11 3.93
CA LYS A 96 10.75 -19.13 2.89
C LYS A 96 11.27 -18.62 1.57
#